data_AF-R6PPF9-F1
#
_entry.id   AF-R6PPF9-F1
#
_cell.length_a   1.000
_cell.length_b   1.000
_cell.length_c   1.000
_cell.angle_alpha   90.00
_cell.angle_beta   90.00
_cell.angle_gamma   90.00
#
_symmetry.space_group_name_H-M   'P 1'
#
loop_
_entity.id
_entity.type
_entity.pdbx_description
1 polymer ?
#
loop_
_entity_poly.entity_id
_entity_poly.type
_entity_poly.pdbx_seq_one_letter_code
_entity_poly.pdbx_strand_id
1 'polypeptide(L)' 'MKKRLLNKKKYPPSCSHCRHGRLAPDGGSVLCVKKGIVETDGKCRSYAYDPLKRVPMKAPKLAEADPSEYEL' A
#
# COMPACT_ATOMS: atom_id res chain seq x y z
N MET A 1 -16.47 -13.69 -14.72
CA MET A 1 -15.71 -12.42 -14.72
C MET A 1 -15.14 -12.19 -13.32
N LYS A 2 -13.81 -12.30 -13.13
CA LYS A 2 -13.18 -12.15 -11.81
C LYS A 2 -13.43 -10.72 -11.29
N LYS A 3 -14.31 -10.57 -10.30
CA LYS A 3 -14.49 -9.31 -9.57
C LYS A 3 -13.10 -8.88 -9.08
N ARG A 4 -12.64 -7.70 -9.50
CA ARG A 4 -11.37 -7.16 -9.03
C ARG A 4 -11.50 -6.99 -7.52
N LEU A 5 -10.79 -7.79 -6.73
CA LEU A 5 -10.70 -7.71 -5.26
C LEU A 5 -10.06 -6.39 -4.76
N LEU A 6 -9.97 -5.40 -5.64
CA LEU A 6 -9.21 -4.19 -5.45
C LEU A 6 -10.18 -3.01 -5.40
N ASN A 7 -10.42 -2.51 -4.18
CA ASN A 7 -11.19 -1.30 -3.96
C ASN A 7 -10.38 -0.08 -4.44
N LYS A 8 -10.50 0.25 -5.73
CA LYS A 8 -9.78 1.35 -6.39
C LYS A 8 -10.04 2.72 -5.77
N LYS A 9 -11.16 2.88 -5.07
CA LYS A 9 -11.54 4.14 -4.40
C LYS A 9 -10.73 4.36 -3.11
N LYS A 10 -10.47 3.28 -2.37
CA LYS A 10 -9.62 3.31 -1.16
C LYS A 10 -8.13 3.27 -1.46
N TYR A 11 -7.76 2.70 -2.62
CA TYR A 11 -6.37 2.53 -3.01
C TYR A 11 -6.15 3.06 -4.43
N PRO A 12 -5.84 4.36 -4.57
CA PRO A 12 -5.55 4.94 -5.87
C PRO A 12 -4.30 4.28 -6.48
N PRO A 13 -4.19 4.26 -7.82
CA PRO A 13 -3.02 3.71 -8.48
C PRO A 13 -1.80 4.61 -8.26
N SER A 14 -0.79 4.10 -7.55
CA SER A 14 0.47 4.79 -7.27
C SER A 14 1.66 3.93 -7.68
N CYS A 15 2.71 4.55 -8.22
CA CYS A 15 3.93 3.86 -8.61
C CYS A 15 4.64 3.22 -7.41
N SER A 16 4.39 3.71 -6.18
CA SER A 16 4.85 3.08 -4.94
C SER A 16 4.34 1.64 -4.77
N HIS A 17 3.15 1.33 -5.28
CA HIS A 17 2.56 -0.02 -5.26
C HIS A 17 2.72 -0.77 -6.58
N CYS A 18 3.63 -0.34 -7.44
CA CYS A 18 3.88 -0.98 -8.74
C CYS A 18 4.77 -2.21 -8.58
N ARG A 19 4.44 -3.31 -9.27
CA ARG A 19 5.28 -4.52 -9.34
C ARG A 19 6.70 -4.23 -9.87
N HIS A 20 6.81 -3.26 -10.78
CA HIS A 20 8.07 -2.91 -11.45
C HIS A 20 8.92 -1.86 -10.72
N GLY A 21 8.35 -1.16 -9.73
CA GLY A 21 9.01 -0.08 -8.99
C GLY A 21 9.55 -0.53 -7.64
N ARG A 22 10.66 0.05 -7.20
CA ARG A 22 11.09 0.03 -5.79
C ARG A 22 11.18 1.46 -5.28
N LEU A 23 10.81 1.71 -4.02
CA LEU A 23 11.06 3.01 -3.42
C LEU A 23 12.55 3.26 -3.33
N ALA A 24 12.96 4.49 -3.67
CA ALA A 24 14.29 4.98 -3.39
C ALA A 24 14.52 5.09 -1.87
N PRO A 25 15.77 5.05 -1.40
CA PRO A 25 16.10 5.22 0.02
C PRO A 25 15.56 6.53 0.60
N ASP A 26 15.51 7.58 -0.22
CA ASP A 26 15.04 8.92 0.16
C ASP A 26 13.51 9.01 0.29
N GLY A 27 12.77 7.95 -0.08
CA GLY A 27 11.31 7.87 0.06
C GLY A 27 10.49 8.74 -0.92
N GLY A 28 11.11 9.72 -1.58
CA GLY A 28 10.42 10.65 -2.49
C GLY A 28 10.25 10.17 -3.92
N SER A 29 10.92 9.08 -4.31
CA SER A 29 10.86 8.59 -5.70
C SER A 29 10.83 7.06 -5.80
N VAL A 30 10.39 6.57 -6.95
CA VAL A 30 10.30 5.16 -7.29
C VAL A 30 11.23 4.87 -8.45
N LEU A 31 12.14 3.93 -8.24
CA LEU A 31 13.03 3.38 -9.24
C LEU A 31 12.28 2.30 -10.02
N CYS A 32 11.77 2.67 -11.20
CA CYS A 32 11.03 1.78 -12.09
C CYS A 32 11.94 1.20 -13.17
N VAL A 33 12.02 -0.13 -13.26
CA VAL A 33 12.85 -0.82 -14.27
C VAL A 33 12.46 -0.46 -15.72
N LYS A 34 11.21 -0.04 -15.95
CA LYS A 34 10.69 0.30 -17.30
C LYS A 34 10.76 1.78 -17.67
N LYS A 35 10.90 2.68 -16.70
CA LYS A 35 10.83 4.14 -16.93
C LYS A 35 11.98 4.94 -16.31
N GLY A 36 12.74 4.37 -15.38
CA GLY A 36 13.70 5.10 -14.55
C GLY A 36 13.04 5.67 -13.30
N ILE A 37 13.43 6.89 -12.92
CA ILE A 37 12.94 7.58 -11.73
C ILE A 37 11.55 8.16 -12.01
N VAL A 38 10.58 7.83 -11.16
CA VAL A 38 9.20 8.33 -11.23
C VAL A 38 8.72 8.73 -9.84
N GLU A 39 7.80 9.68 -9.78
CA GLU A 39 7.14 10.08 -8.53
C GLU A 39 6.33 8.92 -7.92
N THR A 40 6.18 8.95 -6.60
CA THR A 40 5.47 7.92 -5.82
C THR A 40 3.97 7.90 -6.11
N ASP A 41 3.35 9.08 -6.26
CA ASP A 41 1.90 9.27 -6.20
C ASP A 41 1.21 9.14 -7.57
N GLY A 42 2.00 9.11 -8.64
CA GLY A 42 1.51 8.98 -10.01
C GLY A 42 1.36 7.52 -10.46
N LYS A 43 0.77 7.32 -11.65
CA LYS A 43 0.80 6.04 -12.36
C LYS A 43 1.52 6.18 -13.69
N CYS A 44 2.52 5.34 -13.93
CA CYS A 44 3.14 5.25 -15.24
C CYS A 44 2.29 4.38 -16.20
N ARG A 45 2.51 4.52 -17.51
CA ARG A 45 1.78 3.73 -18.52
C ARG A 45 2.00 2.22 -18.40
N SER A 46 3.15 1.81 -17.86
CA SER A 46 3.53 0.42 -17.62
C SER A 46 3.18 -0.08 -16.22
N TYR A 47 2.36 0.68 -15.48
CA TYR A 47 1.95 0.36 -14.11
C TYR A 47 1.24 -0.99 -14.02
N ALA A 48 1.71 -1.82 -13.09
CA ALA A 48 1.09 -3.08 -12.72
C ALA A 48 0.96 -3.12 -11.19
N TYR A 49 -0.26 -3.22 -10.69
CA TYR A 49 -0.52 -3.19 -9.25
C TYR A 49 0.01 -4.47 -8.56
N ASP A 50 0.76 -4.30 -7.48
CA ASP A 50 1.30 -5.38 -6.65
C ASP A 50 0.64 -5.36 -5.25
N PRO A 51 -0.19 -6.36 -4.91
CA PRO A 51 -0.83 -6.44 -3.61
C PRO A 51 0.11 -6.51 -2.42
N LEU A 52 1.30 -7.09 -2.57
CA LEU A 52 2.24 -7.31 -1.47
C LEU A 52 2.97 -6.03 -1.05
N LYS A 53 2.99 -5.01 -1.93
CA LYS A 53 3.59 -3.70 -1.65
C LYS A 53 2.61 -2.74 -0.95
N ARG A 54 1.43 -3.21 -0.57
CA ARG A 54 0.53 -2.43 0.28
C ARG A 54 1.02 -2.47 1.71
N VAL A 55 1.04 -1.30 2.33
CA VAL A 55 1.11 -1.19 3.78
C VAL A 55 -0.33 -1.32 4.30
N PRO A 56 -0.67 -2.38 5.04
CA PRO A 56 -1.98 -2.48 5.67
C PRO A 56 -2.17 -1.34 6.67
N MET A 57 -3.40 -0.86 6.80
CA MET A 57 -3.74 0.09 7.87
C MET A 57 -3.44 -0.56 9.21
N LYS A 58 -2.74 0.16 10.10
CA LYS A 58 -2.49 -0.31 11.46
C LYS A 58 -3.84 -0.57 12.12
N ALA A 59 -3.96 -1.72 12.80
CA ALA A 59 -5.13 -2.00 13.61
C ALA A 59 -5.28 -0.87 14.66
N PRO A 60 -6.52 -0.51 15.03
CA PRO A 60 -6.74 0.41 16.14
C PRO A 60 -6.07 -0.14 17.40
N LYS A 61 -5.62 0.75 18.28
CA LYS A 61 -5.17 0.35 19.62
C LYS A 61 -6.35 -0.31 20.31
N LEU A 62 -6.11 -1.49 20.89
CA LEU A 62 -7.08 -2.10 21.79
C LEU A 62 -7.27 -1.19 23.00
N ALA A 63 -8.50 -1.12 23.51
CA ALA A 63 -8.75 -0.50 24.79
C ALA A 63 -7.97 -1.23 25.87
N GLU A 64 -7.54 -0.49 26.90
CA GLU A 64 -6.96 -1.09 28.10
C GLU A 64 -8.05 -1.96 28.74
N ALA A 65 -7.76 -3.24 28.95
CA ALA A 65 -8.72 -4.14 29.55
C ALA A 65 -8.74 -3.89 31.07
N ASP A 66 -9.92 -3.62 31.62
CA ASP A 66 -10.10 -3.46 33.06
C ASP A 66 -10.15 -4.83 33.76
N PRO A 67 -9.31 -5.06 34.78
CA PRO A 67 -9.26 -6.32 35.51
C PRO A 67 -10.59 -6.82 36.08
N SER A 68 -11.47 -5.91 36.45
CA SER A 68 -12.76 -6.21 37.07
C SER A 68 -13.77 -6.87 36.12
N GLU A 69 -13.55 -6.81 34.79
CA GLU A 69 -14.49 -7.41 33.82
C GLU A 69 -14.40 -8.93 33.72
N TYR A 70 -13.38 -9.55 34.33
CA TYR A 70 -13.14 -11.00 34.24
C TYR A 70 -13.19 -11.74 35.58
N GLU A 71 -13.61 -11.08 36.67
CA GLU A 71 -13.85 -11.74 37.95
C GLU A 71 -15.23 -12.42 37.95
N LEU A 72 -15.27 -13.72 38.32
CA LEU A 72 -16.46 -14.59 38.36
C LEU A 72 -17.15 -14.56 39.71
#